data_AF-A0A916G3Q7-F1
#
_entry.id   AF-A0A916G3Q7-F1
#
_cell.length_a   1.000
_cell.length_b   1.000
_cell.length_c   1.000
_cell.angle_alpha   90.00
_cell.angle_beta   90.00
_cell.angle_gamma   90.00
#
_symmetry.space_group_name_H-M   'P 1'
#
loop_
_entity.id
_entity.type
_entity.pdbx_description
1 polymer ?
#
loop_
_entity_poly.entity_id
_entity_poly.type
_entity_poly.pdbx_seq_one_letter_code
_entity_poly.pdbx_strand_id
1 'polypeptide(L)'
;MRFHFPIIIIDEDFRSENASGLGIRRLAEAIEAEGMEVLGVTSYGDLSSFAQQQSRASAFILSIDDEELANEEEETIADLRAFVGGIRTRNAEIPIFLHGETRTSRHIPNDILRELHGFIHMFEDTPEFIARNVVREAKSYLDSLPPPFFRALTHYAADGSYSWHCPGHSGGVAFLKSPVGQMFHQFFGENMLRADVCNAVEELGQLLDHTGPVAASERNAARIFNADHLFFVTNGTSTSNKIVWHSTVA
;
A
#
# COMPACT_ATOMS: atom_id res chain seq x y z
N MET A 1 -14.38 0.60 -3.88
CA MET A 1 -13.43 1.73 -3.87
C MET A 1 -12.12 1.27 -4.52
N ARG A 2 -11.45 2.09 -5.33
CA ARG A 2 -10.15 1.74 -5.93
C ARG A 2 -9.08 2.63 -5.31
N PHE A 3 -8.09 2.00 -4.69
CA PHE A 3 -6.86 2.67 -4.27
C PHE A 3 -5.83 2.52 -5.38
N HIS A 4 -5.13 3.60 -5.72
CA HIS A 4 -4.14 3.61 -6.79
C HIS A 4 -2.75 3.40 -6.21
N PHE A 5 -2.28 2.16 -6.26
CA PHE A 5 -0.92 1.78 -5.87
C PHE A 5 -0.28 0.97 -7.02
N PRO A 6 0.46 1.62 -7.93
CA PRO A 6 1.11 0.91 -9.04
C PRO A 6 2.21 -0.05 -8.59
N ILE A 7 2.48 -1.03 -9.43
CA ILE A 7 3.71 -1.83 -9.39
C ILE A 7 4.79 -1.05 -10.14
N ILE A 8 5.92 -0.81 -9.50
CA ILE A 8 7.03 -0.06 -10.10
C ILE A 8 8.03 -1.04 -10.70
N ILE A 9 8.31 -0.86 -11.98
CA ILE A 9 9.33 -1.62 -12.70
C ILE A 9 10.52 -0.70 -12.95
N ILE A 10 11.70 -1.11 -12.49
CA ILE A 10 12.97 -0.42 -12.72
C ILE A 10 13.80 -1.27 -13.65
N ASP A 11 13.94 -0.81 -14.89
CA ASP A 11 14.64 -1.54 -15.95
C ASP A 11 15.17 -0.53 -16.96
N GLU A 12 16.48 -0.50 -17.19
CA GLU A 12 17.12 0.44 -18.12
C GLU A 12 16.62 0.30 -19.56
N ASP A 13 16.26 -0.92 -19.93
CA ASP A 13 15.76 -1.32 -21.22
C ASP A 13 14.24 -1.23 -21.35
N PHE A 14 13.54 -0.72 -20.34
CA PHE A 14 12.07 -0.62 -20.36
C PHE A 14 11.55 0.11 -21.60
N ARG A 15 12.36 1.01 -22.17
CA ARG A 15 12.05 1.78 -23.40
C ARG A 15 12.85 1.32 -24.64
N SER A 16 13.73 0.34 -24.51
CA SER A 16 14.55 -0.21 -25.58
C SER A 16 13.78 -1.22 -26.44
N GLU A 17 14.12 -1.38 -27.73
CA GLU A 17 13.53 -2.38 -28.62
C GLU A 17 14.31 -3.72 -28.64
N ASN A 18 15.08 -4.01 -27.59
CA ASN A 18 15.81 -5.27 -27.45
C ASN A 18 14.96 -6.35 -26.76
N ALA A 19 15.50 -7.57 -26.67
CA ALA A 19 14.79 -8.72 -26.11
C ALA A 19 14.39 -8.51 -24.64
N SER A 20 15.29 -7.91 -23.84
CA SER A 20 15.07 -7.56 -22.43
C SER A 20 13.89 -6.58 -22.27
N GLY A 21 13.95 -5.45 -22.98
CA GLY A 21 12.91 -4.42 -22.98
C GLY A 21 11.56 -4.92 -23.48
N LEU A 22 11.54 -5.82 -24.46
CA LEU A 22 10.30 -6.48 -24.91
C LEU A 22 9.74 -7.45 -23.87
N GLY A 23 10.61 -8.20 -23.18
CA GLY A 23 10.24 -9.14 -22.12
C GLY A 23 9.56 -8.43 -20.94
N ILE A 24 10.21 -7.39 -20.42
CA ILE A 24 9.68 -6.65 -19.26
C ILE A 24 8.39 -5.89 -19.59
N ARG A 25 8.25 -5.34 -20.81
CA ARG A 25 7.00 -4.69 -21.25
C ARG A 25 5.84 -5.68 -21.40
N ARG A 26 6.10 -6.90 -21.87
CA ARG A 26 5.07 -7.96 -21.88
C ARG A 26 4.62 -8.33 -20.48
N LEU A 27 5.55 -8.37 -19.52
CA LEU A 27 5.20 -8.56 -18.11
C LEU A 27 4.35 -7.39 -17.58
N ALA A 28 4.71 -6.15 -17.92
CA ALA A 28 3.91 -4.97 -17.56
C ALA A 28 2.48 -5.07 -18.11
N GLU A 29 2.31 -5.39 -19.40
CA GLU A 29 1.01 -5.58 -20.03
C GLU A 29 0.20 -6.72 -19.36
N ALA A 30 0.87 -7.82 -18.99
CA ALA A 30 0.22 -8.92 -18.28
C ALA A 30 -0.24 -8.51 -16.87
N ILE A 31 0.52 -7.68 -16.16
CA ILE A 31 0.12 -7.13 -14.85
C ILE A 31 -1.07 -6.18 -15.00
N GLU A 32 -1.06 -5.31 -16.02
CA GLU A 32 -2.19 -4.42 -16.32
C GLU A 32 -3.46 -5.19 -16.66
N ALA A 33 -3.34 -6.31 -17.38
CA ALA A 33 -4.46 -7.21 -17.69
C ALA A 33 -5.07 -7.86 -16.43
N GLU A 34 -4.29 -8.04 -15.36
CA GLU A 34 -4.75 -8.51 -14.04
C GLU A 34 -5.32 -7.38 -13.15
N GLY A 35 -5.38 -6.15 -13.69
CA GLY A 35 -6.09 -5.01 -13.11
C GLY A 35 -5.28 -4.12 -12.17
N MET A 36 -3.95 -4.19 -12.21
CA MET A 36 -3.05 -3.30 -11.47
C MET A 36 -2.30 -2.34 -12.40
N GLU A 37 -2.12 -1.10 -11.97
CA GLU A 37 -1.34 -0.11 -12.73
C GLU A 37 0.15 -0.43 -12.67
N VAL A 38 0.88 -0.19 -13.76
CA VAL A 38 2.33 -0.36 -13.82
C VAL A 38 3.00 0.98 -14.13
N LEU A 39 4.11 1.27 -13.44
CA LEU A 39 4.95 2.41 -13.70
C LEU A 39 6.38 1.94 -14.02
N GLY A 40 6.78 2.07 -15.28
CA GLY A 40 8.14 1.76 -15.73
C GLY A 40 9.08 2.98 -15.64
N VAL A 41 10.23 2.80 -15.00
CA VAL A 41 11.32 3.78 -14.91
C VAL A 41 12.64 3.16 -15.37
N THR A 42 13.51 3.97 -15.96
CA THR A 42 14.71 3.49 -16.67
C THR A 42 16.00 3.61 -15.87
N SER A 43 15.96 4.10 -14.63
CA SER A 43 17.17 4.10 -13.78
C SER A 43 16.82 4.18 -12.32
N TYR A 44 17.77 3.76 -11.49
CA TYR A 44 17.70 3.84 -10.03
C TYR A 44 17.61 5.26 -9.48
N GLY A 45 17.88 6.30 -10.30
CA GLY A 45 17.77 7.74 -10.03
C GLY A 45 18.19 8.21 -8.63
N ASP A 46 17.97 9.50 -8.32
CA ASP A 46 18.28 10.01 -6.99
C ASP A 46 17.33 9.38 -5.95
N LEU A 47 17.88 8.67 -4.95
CA LEU A 47 17.17 7.99 -3.86
C LEU A 47 16.10 8.89 -3.19
N SER A 48 16.30 10.20 -3.23
CA SER A 48 15.35 11.22 -2.75
C SER A 48 14.00 11.21 -3.50
N SER A 49 14.02 11.02 -4.82
CA SER A 49 12.84 10.92 -5.67
C SER A 49 12.11 9.60 -5.46
N PHE A 50 12.86 8.52 -5.19
CA PHE A 50 12.29 7.20 -4.91
C PHE A 50 11.64 7.08 -3.54
N ALA A 51 12.15 7.78 -2.53
CA ALA A 51 11.51 7.85 -1.23
C ALA A 51 10.08 8.42 -1.31
N GLN A 52 9.78 9.27 -2.29
CA GLN A 52 8.42 9.72 -2.58
C GLN A 52 7.60 8.63 -3.28
N GLN A 53 8.19 7.89 -4.21
CA GLN A 53 7.52 6.82 -4.96
C GLN A 53 7.15 5.61 -4.09
N GLN A 54 7.95 5.26 -3.07
CA GLN A 54 7.64 4.16 -2.15
C GLN A 54 6.26 4.28 -1.50
N SER A 55 5.82 5.49 -1.17
CA SER A 55 4.50 5.73 -0.56
C SER A 55 3.32 5.42 -1.49
N ARG A 56 3.58 5.30 -2.79
CA ARG A 56 2.59 5.05 -3.83
C ARG A 56 2.73 3.68 -4.47
N ALA A 57 3.75 2.90 -4.14
CA ALA A 57 4.01 1.61 -4.77
C ALA A 57 3.33 0.46 -4.00
N SER A 58 2.91 -0.58 -4.73
CA SER A 58 2.45 -1.85 -4.13
C SER A 58 3.48 -2.97 -4.20
N ALA A 59 4.43 -2.88 -5.14
CA ALA A 59 5.55 -3.80 -5.30
C ALA A 59 6.63 -3.14 -6.19
N PHE A 60 7.85 -3.67 -6.11
CA PHE A 60 8.95 -3.31 -7.00
C PHE A 60 9.40 -4.53 -7.80
N ILE A 61 9.70 -4.33 -9.09
CA ILE A 61 10.41 -5.27 -9.94
C ILE A 61 11.69 -4.57 -10.38
N LEU A 62 12.84 -5.14 -10.01
CA LEU A 62 14.16 -4.61 -10.34
C LEU A 62 14.76 -5.49 -11.41
N SER A 63 15.22 -4.91 -12.50
CA SER A 63 15.94 -5.64 -13.53
C SER A 63 17.44 -5.55 -13.32
N ILE A 64 18.14 -6.66 -13.56
CA ILE A 64 19.60 -6.69 -13.60
C ILE A 64 20.01 -7.46 -14.85
N ASP A 65 20.89 -6.85 -15.64
CA ASP A 65 21.49 -7.49 -16.81
C ASP A 65 22.70 -8.35 -16.40
N ASP A 66 22.87 -9.50 -17.06
CA ASP A 66 24.04 -10.35 -16.95
C ASP A 66 25.32 -9.63 -17.46
N GLU A 67 25.20 -8.70 -18.42
CA GLU A 67 26.34 -7.90 -18.89
C GLU A 67 26.88 -6.95 -17.80
N GLU A 68 26.00 -6.32 -17.01
CA GLU A 68 26.40 -5.49 -15.87
C GLU A 68 27.11 -6.32 -14.80
N LEU A 69 26.53 -7.46 -14.42
CA LEU A 69 27.14 -8.37 -13.45
C LEU A 69 28.46 -8.98 -13.94
N ALA A 70 28.62 -9.21 -15.24
CA ALA A 70 29.84 -9.79 -15.78
C ALA A 70 31.01 -8.78 -15.82
N ASN A 71 30.72 -7.49 -16.03
CA ASN A 71 31.73 -6.46 -16.21
C ASN A 71 31.98 -5.64 -14.93
N GLU A 72 30.96 -5.42 -14.10
CA GLU A 72 30.95 -4.47 -12.97
C GLU A 72 30.23 -5.05 -11.72
N GLU A 73 30.40 -6.35 -11.45
CA GLU A 73 29.72 -7.11 -10.36
C GLU A 73 29.67 -6.36 -9.02
N GLU A 74 30.78 -5.77 -8.56
CA GLU A 74 30.85 -5.09 -7.27
C GLU A 74 30.01 -3.81 -7.22
N GLU A 75 29.94 -3.05 -8.32
CA GLU A 75 29.19 -1.79 -8.39
C GLU A 75 27.69 -2.07 -8.49
N THR A 76 27.27 -2.97 -9.37
CA THR A 76 25.87 -3.38 -9.51
C THR A 76 25.30 -3.96 -8.21
N ILE A 77 26.08 -4.80 -7.50
CA ILE A 77 25.67 -5.34 -6.19
C ILE A 77 25.61 -4.23 -5.13
N ALA A 78 26.54 -3.28 -5.14
CA ALA A 78 26.53 -2.16 -4.20
C ALA A 78 25.29 -1.27 -4.40
N ASP A 79 24.94 -0.96 -5.64
CA ASP A 79 23.76 -0.17 -5.99
C ASP A 79 22.46 -0.89 -5.66
N LEU A 80 22.36 -2.18 -5.99
CA LEU A 80 21.21 -3.01 -5.60
C LEU A 80 21.05 -3.06 -4.08
N ARG A 81 22.15 -3.25 -3.34
CA ARG A 81 22.14 -3.26 -1.86
C ARG A 81 21.70 -1.91 -1.31
N ALA A 82 22.24 -0.81 -1.84
CA ALA A 82 21.87 0.53 -1.43
C ALA A 82 20.37 0.80 -1.69
N PHE A 83 19.87 0.35 -2.84
CA PHE A 83 18.48 0.49 -3.23
C PHE A 83 17.53 -0.31 -2.32
N VAL A 84 17.79 -1.60 -2.15
CA VAL A 84 16.98 -2.48 -1.27
C VAL A 84 17.03 -2.00 0.18
N GLY A 85 18.21 -1.61 0.68
CA GLY A 85 18.36 -1.03 2.02
C GLY A 85 17.57 0.28 2.17
N GLY A 86 17.56 1.12 1.13
CA GLY A 86 16.76 2.35 1.07
C GLY A 86 15.24 2.08 1.16
N ILE A 87 14.75 1.00 0.53
CA ILE A 87 13.36 0.56 0.68
C ILE A 87 13.08 0.08 2.09
N ARG A 88 13.91 -0.84 2.60
CA ARG A 88 13.68 -1.47 3.90
C ARG A 88 13.76 -0.52 5.08
N THR A 89 14.48 0.60 4.94
CA THR A 89 14.53 1.67 5.96
C THR A 89 13.15 2.28 6.24
N ARG A 90 12.27 2.37 5.24
CA ARG A 90 10.92 2.96 5.38
C ARG A 90 9.81 1.92 5.34
N ASN A 91 10.04 0.81 4.66
CA ASN A 91 9.02 -0.18 4.36
C ASN A 91 9.60 -1.60 4.41
N ALA A 92 9.42 -2.25 5.56
CA ALA A 92 9.95 -3.59 5.80
C ALA A 92 9.27 -4.68 4.96
N GLU A 93 8.01 -4.47 4.56
CA GLU A 93 7.15 -5.56 4.05
C GLU A 93 6.80 -5.43 2.56
N ILE A 94 7.17 -4.32 1.89
CA ILE A 94 6.81 -4.18 0.47
C ILE A 94 7.48 -5.27 -0.39
N PRO A 95 6.73 -5.92 -1.29
CA PRO A 95 7.29 -6.92 -2.19
C PRO A 95 8.34 -6.34 -3.13
N ILE A 96 9.48 -7.01 -3.22
CA ILE A 96 10.56 -6.69 -4.15
C ILE A 96 10.88 -7.96 -4.94
N PHE A 97 10.77 -7.89 -6.24
CA PHE A 97 11.13 -8.95 -7.17
C PHE A 97 12.37 -8.56 -7.94
N LEU A 98 13.22 -9.54 -8.22
CA LEU A 98 14.34 -9.38 -9.12
C LEU A 98 14.02 -10.04 -10.46
N HIS A 99 14.25 -9.35 -11.55
CA HIS A 99 14.03 -9.79 -12.92
C HIS A 99 15.40 -9.88 -13.59
N GLY A 100 15.72 -11.05 -14.15
CA GLY A 100 17.02 -11.27 -14.78
C GLY A 100 17.15 -12.68 -15.35
N GLU A 101 18.36 -13.05 -15.71
CA GLU A 101 18.68 -14.37 -16.22
C GLU A 101 18.98 -15.37 -15.10
N THR A 102 18.89 -16.66 -15.39
CA THR A 102 19.11 -17.72 -14.39
C THR A 102 20.53 -17.72 -13.83
N ARG A 103 21.51 -17.23 -14.60
CA ARG A 103 22.90 -17.11 -14.15
C ARG A 103 23.10 -15.95 -13.17
N THR A 104 22.41 -14.83 -13.39
CA THR A 104 22.35 -13.64 -12.52
C THR A 104 22.12 -14.01 -11.05
N SER A 105 21.17 -14.93 -10.79
CA SER A 105 20.78 -15.33 -9.43
C SER A 105 21.92 -15.89 -8.56
N ARG A 106 22.97 -16.46 -9.17
CA ARG A 106 24.10 -17.08 -8.44
C ARG A 106 25.08 -16.05 -7.89
N HIS A 107 25.08 -14.85 -8.45
CA HIS A 107 25.99 -13.76 -8.09
C HIS A 107 25.41 -12.86 -7.00
N ILE A 108 24.09 -12.96 -6.73
CA ILE A 108 23.44 -12.13 -5.72
C ILE A 108 23.79 -12.65 -4.31
N PRO A 109 24.35 -11.81 -3.43
CA PRO A 109 24.72 -12.24 -2.10
C PRO A 109 23.49 -12.46 -1.18
N ASN A 110 23.65 -13.35 -0.21
CA ASN A 110 22.56 -13.82 0.66
C ASN A 110 21.87 -12.72 1.48
N ASP A 111 22.58 -11.63 1.79
CA ASP A 111 22.00 -10.47 2.48
C ASP A 111 20.92 -9.78 1.65
N ILE A 112 21.11 -9.70 0.32
CA ILE A 112 20.11 -9.14 -0.59
C ILE A 112 19.00 -10.14 -0.86
N LEU A 113 19.34 -11.42 -1.13
CA LEU A 113 18.35 -12.46 -1.42
C LEU A 113 17.28 -12.60 -0.32
N ARG A 114 17.67 -12.37 0.95
CA ARG A 114 16.74 -12.42 2.09
C ARG A 114 15.69 -11.31 2.09
N GLU A 115 15.96 -10.21 1.40
CA GLU A 115 15.05 -9.06 1.31
C GLU A 115 14.11 -9.15 0.10
N LEU A 116 14.42 -10.03 -0.86
CA LEU A 116 13.63 -10.24 -2.07
C LEU A 116 12.50 -11.25 -1.82
N HIS A 117 11.36 -11.02 -2.47
CA HIS A 117 10.19 -11.90 -2.44
C HIS A 117 10.25 -12.99 -3.50
N GLY A 118 10.95 -12.73 -4.61
CA GLY A 118 11.10 -13.71 -5.68
C GLY A 118 12.06 -13.26 -6.76
N PHE A 119 12.51 -14.24 -7.54
CA PHE A 119 13.28 -14.06 -8.77
C PHE A 119 12.38 -14.43 -9.96
N ILE A 120 12.41 -13.60 -10.99
CA ILE A 120 11.65 -13.75 -12.23
C ILE A 120 12.66 -14.06 -13.33
N HIS A 121 12.55 -15.24 -13.91
CA HIS A 121 13.46 -15.69 -14.96
C HIS A 121 12.96 -15.24 -16.34
N MET A 122 13.65 -14.28 -16.94
CA MET A 122 13.21 -13.59 -18.18
C MET A 122 12.82 -14.54 -19.33
N PHE A 123 13.52 -15.66 -19.49
CA PHE A 123 13.33 -16.59 -20.62
C PHE A 123 12.70 -17.93 -20.26
N GLU A 124 12.47 -18.20 -18.97
CA GLU A 124 11.94 -19.48 -18.50
C GLU A 124 10.48 -19.37 -18.05
N ASP A 125 10.06 -18.18 -17.61
CA ASP A 125 8.72 -17.93 -17.08
C ASP A 125 7.77 -17.32 -18.11
N THR A 126 6.49 -17.68 -18.05
CA THR A 126 5.44 -17.00 -18.83
C THR A 126 5.03 -15.69 -18.15
N PRO A 127 4.94 -14.55 -18.88
CA PRO A 127 4.53 -13.27 -18.31
C PRO A 127 3.23 -13.32 -17.52
N GLU A 128 2.24 -14.10 -17.97
CA GLU A 128 0.94 -14.22 -17.33
C GLU A 128 1.02 -14.91 -15.96
N PHE A 129 1.86 -15.93 -15.83
CA PHE A 129 2.07 -16.62 -14.55
C PHE A 129 2.74 -15.69 -13.54
N ILE A 130 3.78 -14.96 -13.97
CA ILE A 130 4.50 -14.03 -13.11
C ILE A 130 3.64 -12.84 -12.73
N ALA A 131 2.87 -12.29 -13.67
CA ALA A 131 1.92 -11.22 -13.38
C ALA A 131 0.96 -11.61 -12.24
N ARG A 132 0.39 -12.82 -12.28
CA ARG A 132 -0.48 -13.32 -11.20
C ARG A 132 0.25 -13.46 -9.87
N ASN A 133 1.51 -13.91 -9.90
CA ASN A 133 2.34 -14.02 -8.69
C ASN A 133 2.59 -12.64 -8.07
N VAL A 134 3.09 -11.69 -8.86
CA VAL A 134 3.37 -10.32 -8.42
C VAL A 134 2.11 -9.63 -7.92
N VAL A 135 1.00 -9.74 -8.66
CA VAL A 135 -0.30 -9.15 -8.28
C VAL A 135 -0.82 -9.77 -6.99
N ARG A 136 -0.62 -11.06 -6.75
CA ARG A 136 -1.01 -11.71 -5.49
C ARG A 136 -0.23 -11.13 -4.31
N GLU A 137 1.09 -11.03 -4.42
CA GLU A 137 1.92 -10.48 -3.35
C GLU A 137 1.64 -8.98 -3.12
N ALA A 138 1.45 -8.21 -4.20
CA ALA A 138 1.06 -6.81 -4.11
C ALA A 138 -0.30 -6.63 -3.42
N LYS A 139 -1.31 -7.45 -3.75
CA LYS A 139 -2.62 -7.44 -3.07
C LYS A 139 -2.49 -7.84 -1.59
N SER A 140 -1.74 -8.89 -1.29
CA SER A 140 -1.46 -9.32 0.09
C SER A 140 -0.83 -8.20 0.92
N TYR A 141 0.14 -7.50 0.35
CA TYR A 141 0.77 -6.33 0.96
C TYR A 141 -0.23 -5.21 1.20
N LEU A 142 -0.98 -4.78 0.17
CA LEU A 142 -1.98 -3.72 0.30
C LEU A 142 -3.08 -4.08 1.32
N ASP A 143 -3.48 -5.34 1.34
CA ASP A 143 -4.42 -5.86 2.33
C ASP A 143 -3.81 -5.85 3.73
N SER A 144 -2.49 -5.90 3.92
CA SER A 144 -1.89 -5.81 5.25
C SER A 144 -1.86 -4.38 5.83
N LEU A 145 -1.87 -3.36 4.98
CA LEU A 145 -1.66 -1.96 5.36
C LEU A 145 -2.72 -1.35 6.29
N PRO A 146 -4.04 -1.47 6.01
CA PRO A 146 -5.01 -0.70 6.76
C PRO A 146 -5.15 -1.24 8.20
N PRO A 147 -5.10 -0.36 9.23
CA PRO A 147 -5.35 -0.75 10.61
C PRO A 147 -6.82 -1.22 10.78
N PRO A 148 -7.13 -1.95 11.87
CA PRO A 148 -8.40 -2.69 11.98
C PRO A 148 -9.66 -1.86 11.72
N PHE A 149 -9.77 -0.66 12.32
CA PHE A 149 -10.93 0.22 12.12
C PHE A 149 -11.00 0.78 10.71
N PHE A 150 -9.88 1.27 10.17
CA PHE A 150 -9.86 1.82 8.82
C PHE A 150 -10.23 0.75 7.78
N ARG A 151 -9.71 -0.48 7.91
CA ARG A 151 -10.10 -1.61 7.06
C ARG A 151 -11.61 -1.83 7.08
N ALA A 152 -12.20 -1.96 8.26
CA ALA A 152 -13.64 -2.16 8.40
C ALA A 152 -14.44 -1.00 7.78
N LEU A 153 -14.00 0.25 8.00
CA LEU A 153 -14.62 1.43 7.42
C LEU A 153 -14.56 1.44 5.89
N THR A 154 -13.44 1.03 5.30
CA THR A 154 -13.29 0.94 3.84
C THR A 154 -14.18 -0.13 3.22
N HIS A 155 -14.38 -1.26 3.92
CA HIS A 155 -15.30 -2.32 3.49
C HIS A 155 -16.76 -1.82 3.55
N TYR A 156 -17.18 -1.28 4.69
CA TYR A 156 -18.52 -0.68 4.84
C TYR A 156 -18.80 0.36 3.75
N ALA A 157 -17.85 1.28 3.55
CA ALA A 157 -17.99 2.31 2.53
C ALA A 157 -18.09 1.71 1.12
N ALA A 158 -17.41 0.60 0.83
CA ALA A 158 -17.45 -0.07 -0.47
C ALA A 158 -18.77 -0.84 -0.71
N ASP A 159 -19.41 -1.36 0.33
CA ASP A 159 -20.58 -2.24 0.22
C ASP A 159 -21.86 -1.56 -0.32
N GLY A 160 -21.89 -0.22 -0.40
CA GLY A 160 -23.02 0.45 -1.06
C GLY A 160 -24.31 0.52 -0.25
N SER A 161 -24.34 -0.02 0.98
CA SER A 161 -25.56 -0.24 1.76
C SER A 161 -26.37 1.04 2.01
N TYR A 162 -27.63 1.02 1.59
CA TYR A 162 -28.57 2.11 1.85
C TYR A 162 -29.09 1.99 3.28
N SER A 163 -28.81 2.99 4.11
CA SER A 163 -29.15 2.97 5.53
C SER A 163 -30.38 3.81 5.87
N TRP A 164 -31.17 3.31 6.82
CA TRP A 164 -32.33 4.00 7.41
C TRP A 164 -32.03 4.57 8.81
N HIS A 165 -30.75 4.77 9.12
CA HIS A 165 -30.27 5.30 10.38
C HIS A 165 -29.54 6.64 10.17
N CYS A 166 -29.09 7.26 11.28
CA CYS A 166 -28.25 8.45 11.21
C CYS A 166 -26.85 8.14 10.65
N PRO A 167 -26.13 9.10 10.05
CA PRO A 167 -26.56 10.48 9.76
C PRO A 167 -27.59 10.56 8.63
N GLY A 168 -28.53 11.50 8.74
CA GLY A 168 -29.66 11.65 7.79
C GLY A 168 -29.27 12.09 6.37
N HIS A 169 -27.99 12.36 6.10
CA HIS A 169 -27.50 12.58 4.74
C HIS A 169 -27.29 11.28 3.96
N SER A 170 -27.34 10.12 4.63
CA SER A 170 -27.27 8.78 4.03
C SER A 170 -26.11 8.63 3.04
N GLY A 171 -24.88 8.78 3.51
CA GLY A 171 -23.69 8.68 2.66
C GLY A 171 -23.49 9.84 1.68
N GLY A 172 -24.28 10.92 1.82
CA GLY A 172 -24.14 12.14 1.03
C GLY A 172 -25.31 12.42 0.09
N VAL A 173 -26.24 11.47 -0.05
CA VAL A 173 -27.43 11.55 -0.92
C VAL A 173 -28.28 12.79 -0.65
N ALA A 174 -28.43 13.22 0.61
CA ALA A 174 -29.22 14.42 0.91
C ALA A 174 -28.61 15.70 0.31
N PHE A 175 -27.28 15.79 0.23
CA PHE A 175 -26.60 16.96 -0.32
C PHE A 175 -26.88 17.13 -1.82
N LEU A 176 -27.11 16.04 -2.55
CA LEU A 176 -27.42 16.08 -3.98
C LEU A 176 -28.77 16.77 -4.32
N LYS A 177 -29.62 17.00 -3.31
CA LYS A 177 -30.97 17.59 -3.45
C LYS A 177 -30.99 19.12 -3.50
N SER A 178 -29.84 19.80 -3.39
CA SER A 178 -29.75 21.26 -3.50
C SER A 178 -28.49 21.68 -4.26
N PRO A 179 -28.49 22.83 -4.98
CA PRO A 179 -27.30 23.30 -5.69
C PRO A 179 -26.09 23.51 -4.77
N VAL A 180 -26.29 24.12 -3.59
CA VAL A 180 -25.22 24.31 -2.60
C VAL A 180 -24.74 22.98 -2.02
N GLY A 181 -25.64 22.01 -1.85
CA GLY A 181 -25.26 20.67 -1.41
C GLY A 181 -24.50 19.90 -2.47
N GLN A 182 -24.77 20.08 -3.76
CA GLN A 182 -23.92 19.50 -4.82
C GLN A 182 -22.51 20.08 -4.79
N MET A 183 -22.36 21.39 -4.57
CA MET A 183 -21.03 21.99 -4.37
C MET A 183 -20.32 21.36 -3.16
N PHE A 184 -21.02 21.17 -2.05
CA PHE A 184 -20.49 20.52 -0.85
C PHE A 184 -20.06 19.06 -1.12
N HIS A 185 -20.92 18.29 -1.79
CA HIS A 185 -20.65 16.90 -2.14
C HIS A 185 -19.44 16.76 -3.08
N GLN A 186 -19.32 17.64 -4.07
CA GLN A 186 -18.17 17.67 -4.98
C GLN A 186 -16.88 18.09 -4.26
N PHE A 187 -16.99 19.04 -3.32
CA PHE A 187 -15.83 19.53 -2.57
C PHE A 187 -15.26 18.46 -1.61
N PHE A 188 -16.10 17.79 -0.82
CA PHE A 188 -15.64 16.79 0.15
C PHE A 188 -15.47 15.38 -0.43
N GLY A 189 -16.23 15.05 -1.49
CA GLY A 189 -16.21 13.75 -2.13
C GLY A 189 -17.07 12.70 -1.41
N GLU A 190 -17.55 11.73 -2.19
CA GLU A 190 -18.49 10.72 -1.71
C GLU A 190 -17.89 9.81 -0.61
N ASN A 191 -16.63 9.41 -0.74
CA ASN A 191 -16.01 8.50 0.23
C ASN A 191 -15.96 9.09 1.66
N MET A 192 -15.72 10.40 1.79
CA MET A 192 -15.74 11.08 3.08
C MET A 192 -17.16 11.04 3.68
N LEU A 193 -18.18 11.30 2.86
CA LEU A 193 -19.58 11.29 3.29
C LEU A 193 -20.11 9.88 3.59
N ARG A 194 -19.61 8.86 2.91
CA ARG A 194 -19.92 7.44 3.18
C ARG A 194 -19.23 6.92 4.44
N ALA A 195 -18.09 7.51 4.80
CA ALA A 195 -17.39 7.21 6.04
C ALA A 195 -17.99 7.91 7.27
N ASP A 196 -18.85 8.92 7.08
CA ASP A 196 -19.60 9.56 8.17
C ASP A 196 -20.81 8.72 8.57
N VAL A 197 -20.63 7.95 9.63
CA VAL A 197 -21.55 6.93 10.12
C VAL A 197 -21.78 7.07 11.62
N CYS A 198 -22.89 6.52 12.11
CA CYS A 198 -23.18 6.51 13.54
C CYS A 198 -23.05 5.11 14.14
N ASN A 199 -23.29 5.04 15.45
CA ASN A 199 -23.34 3.83 16.25
C ASN A 199 -24.29 2.72 15.74
N ALA A 200 -25.17 3.00 14.78
CA ALA A 200 -26.04 1.98 14.19
C ALA A 200 -25.29 1.00 13.27
N VAL A 201 -24.05 1.30 12.88
CA VAL A 201 -23.21 0.40 12.09
C VAL A 201 -22.45 -0.53 13.03
N GLU A 202 -23.08 -1.63 13.42
CA GLU A 202 -22.54 -2.58 14.41
C GLU A 202 -21.19 -3.19 14.01
N GLU A 203 -20.98 -3.42 12.71
CA GLU A 203 -19.74 -4.02 12.17
C GLU A 203 -18.48 -3.19 12.42
N LEU A 204 -18.62 -1.88 12.67
CA LEU A 204 -17.51 -0.99 13.03
C LEU A 204 -17.21 -0.99 14.53
N GLY A 205 -18.10 -1.54 15.34
CA GLY A 205 -18.03 -1.49 16.80
C GLY A 205 -18.42 -0.12 17.36
N GLN A 206 -18.26 0.04 18.67
CA GLN A 206 -18.65 1.25 19.40
C GLN A 206 -17.44 1.92 20.04
N LEU A 207 -17.30 3.22 19.82
CA LEU A 207 -16.24 4.03 20.41
C LEU A 207 -16.37 4.14 21.93
N LEU A 208 -17.59 4.37 22.43
CA LEU A 208 -17.83 4.57 23.87
C LEU A 208 -17.84 3.26 24.67
N ASP A 209 -18.20 2.15 24.04
CA ASP A 209 -18.23 0.83 24.70
C ASP A 209 -16.95 0.02 24.45
N HIS A 210 -16.02 0.53 23.64
CA HIS A 210 -14.77 -0.13 23.27
C HIS A 210 -15.00 -1.55 22.73
N THR A 211 -15.71 -1.66 21.59
CA THR A 211 -16.04 -2.95 20.96
C THR A 211 -15.59 -3.03 19.50
N GLY A 212 -15.55 -4.25 18.96
CA GLY A 212 -15.31 -4.49 17.53
C GLY A 212 -13.96 -3.93 17.00
N PRO A 213 -13.94 -3.47 15.74
CA PRO A 213 -12.77 -2.84 15.12
C PRO A 213 -12.21 -1.60 15.86
N VAL A 214 -13.05 -0.83 16.57
CA VAL A 214 -12.56 0.26 17.45
C VAL A 214 -11.62 -0.30 18.50
N ALA A 215 -12.07 -1.26 19.32
CA ALA A 215 -11.23 -1.82 20.38
C ALA A 215 -9.99 -2.54 19.86
N ALA A 216 -10.11 -3.23 18.72
CA ALA A 216 -8.95 -3.82 18.06
C ALA A 216 -7.90 -2.74 17.69
N SER A 217 -8.36 -1.56 17.26
CA SER A 217 -7.48 -0.45 16.92
C SER A 217 -6.88 0.22 18.15
N GLU A 218 -7.63 0.36 19.24
CA GLU A 218 -7.12 0.85 20.53
C GLU A 218 -6.00 -0.07 21.07
N ARG A 219 -6.19 -1.40 21.03
CA ARG A 219 -5.15 -2.37 21.42
C ARG A 219 -3.93 -2.31 20.50
N ASN A 220 -4.13 -2.18 19.20
CA ASN A 220 -3.02 -2.06 18.26
C ASN A 220 -2.23 -0.75 18.51
N ALA A 221 -2.92 0.36 18.77
CA ALA A 221 -2.29 1.61 19.11
C ALA A 221 -1.55 1.53 20.46
N ALA A 222 -2.13 0.89 21.49
CA ALA A 222 -1.47 0.66 22.78
C ALA A 222 -0.14 -0.08 22.60
N ARG A 223 -0.11 -1.13 21.77
CA ARG A 223 1.12 -1.86 21.40
C ARG A 223 2.15 -0.95 20.72
N ILE A 224 1.72 -0.11 19.77
CA ILE A 224 2.61 0.79 19.01
C ILE A 224 3.21 1.87 19.92
N PHE A 225 2.39 2.48 20.78
CA PHE A 225 2.80 3.55 21.70
C PHE A 225 3.39 3.02 23.02
N ASN A 226 3.53 1.70 23.16
CA ASN A 226 4.04 1.04 24.35
C ASN A 226 3.31 1.47 25.64
N ALA A 227 1.98 1.37 25.62
CA ALA A 227 1.11 1.66 26.76
C ALA A 227 0.30 0.40 27.14
N ASP A 228 -0.06 0.27 28.42
CA ASP A 228 -0.93 -0.82 28.89
C ASP A 228 -2.35 -0.69 28.29
N HIS A 229 -2.85 0.54 28.24
CA HIS A 229 -4.15 0.90 27.69
C HIS A 229 -4.05 2.19 26.88
N LEU A 230 -4.83 2.28 25.80
CA LEU A 230 -4.95 3.47 24.97
C LEU A 230 -6.41 3.68 24.60
N PHE A 231 -6.88 4.93 24.72
CA PHE A 231 -8.23 5.35 24.40
C PHE A 231 -8.22 6.42 23.32
N PHE A 232 -9.09 6.29 22.31
CA PHE A 232 -9.24 7.34 21.31
C PHE A 232 -10.16 8.46 21.80
N VAL A 233 -9.72 9.71 21.64
CA VAL A 233 -10.48 10.90 22.02
C VAL A 233 -10.61 11.83 20.82
N THR A 234 -11.85 12.11 20.40
CA THR A 234 -12.16 12.87 19.19
C THR A 234 -12.30 14.38 19.41
N ASN A 235 -12.08 14.86 20.63
CA ASN A 235 -12.15 16.28 21.00
C ASN A 235 -10.81 16.82 21.54
N GLY A 236 -9.70 16.29 21.01
CA GLY A 236 -8.33 16.71 21.27
C GLY A 236 -7.83 16.44 22.70
N THR A 237 -6.54 16.69 22.90
CA THR A 237 -5.84 16.47 24.19
C THR A 237 -6.43 17.29 25.34
N SER A 238 -7.03 18.45 25.06
CA SER A 238 -7.74 19.25 26.07
C SER A 238 -8.88 18.47 26.73
N THR A 239 -9.57 17.60 25.99
CA THR A 239 -10.61 16.73 26.53
C THR A 239 -9.99 15.52 27.22
N SER A 240 -8.92 14.94 26.67
CA SER A 240 -8.17 13.85 27.31
C SER A 240 -7.68 14.23 28.71
N ASN A 241 -7.14 15.44 28.88
CA ASN A 241 -6.69 15.95 30.18
C ASN A 241 -7.85 16.05 31.19
N LYS A 242 -9.04 16.47 30.74
CA LYS A 242 -10.24 16.52 31.59
C LYS A 242 -10.67 15.13 32.01
N ILE A 243 -10.68 14.16 31.09
CA ILE A 243 -11.02 12.76 31.38
C ILE A 243 -10.09 12.20 32.46
N VAL A 244 -8.77 12.33 32.26
CA VAL A 244 -7.77 11.85 33.24
C VAL A 244 -7.95 12.54 34.59
N TRP A 245 -8.06 13.87 34.60
CA TRP A 245 -8.26 14.64 35.83
C TRP A 245 -9.51 14.19 36.60
N HIS A 246 -10.65 14.10 35.93
CA HIS A 246 -11.90 13.64 36.54
C HIS A 246 -11.84 12.18 37.01
N SER A 247 -11.04 11.33 36.38
CA SER A 247 -10.89 9.93 36.81
C SER A 247 -10.00 9.73 38.04
N THR A 248 -9.10 10.67 38.34
CA THR A 248 -8.02 10.49 39.33
C THR A 248 -8.09 11.43 40.52
N VAL A 249 -8.74 12.58 40.38
CA VAL A 249 -8.79 13.63 41.42
C VAL A 249 -10.19 13.84 41.98
N ALA A 250 -11.24 13.53 41.22
CA ALA A 250 -12.62 13.87 41.57
C ALA A 250 -13.11 13.15 42.85
#